data_AF-A0A9D9QYK0-F1
#
_entry.id   AF-A0A9D9QYK0-F1
#
_cell.length_a   1.000
_cell.length_b   1.000
_cell.length_c   1.000
_cell.angle_alpha   90.00
_cell.angle_beta   90.00
_cell.angle_gamma   90.00
#
_symmetry.space_group_name_H-M   'P 1'
#
loop_
_entity.id
_entity.type
_entity.pdbx_description
1 polymer ?
#
loop_
_entity_poly.entity_id
_entity_poly.type
_entity_poly.pdbx_seq_one_letter_code
_entity_poly.pdbx_strand_id
1 'polypeptide(L)'
;MNYLGKLVVAVVLAGLTAGVSARDFSSLYFFGDSLSDAGNIALAIGTDPSQVITGNDYIPSRPYASGQFTNGDVWAKTFANAIGLAPFAEPAFASGGNFAFGGARTGMDGPSLPPSLTAQGGMFLSAFGGIAPQDGLYILESGGNDVRDALAAIAAGGDSETVIETTVTQYADATSTLVDQLQAAGAQRIVVWNVPNIGVSPAVIGEGLQASLLAEHLAIMMNSALSERMSAEHGVTIFDDFGLITDTVMNPAKYGLINVTDACGAVPTCDPSTYLFWDGIHPTSIGHALLAQQMIQAIPEPATYALLIAGLLVIAARSHRLRKF
;
A
#
# COMPACT_ATOMS: atom_id res chain seq x y z
N MET A 1 -39.44 -19.73 52.21
CA MET A 1 -39.76 -18.67 51.23
C MET A 1 -38.47 -17.91 50.89
N ASN A 2 -38.00 -18.16 49.67
CA ASN A 2 -37.16 -17.33 48.79
C ASN A 2 -35.79 -16.83 49.27
N TYR A 3 -34.78 -17.70 49.11
CA TYR A 3 -33.36 -17.37 48.92
C TYR A 3 -33.05 -17.15 47.42
N LEU A 4 -33.69 -16.19 46.76
CA LEU A 4 -33.34 -15.79 45.38
C LEU A 4 -33.30 -14.27 45.29
N GLY A 5 -32.12 -13.68 45.47
CA GLY A 5 -31.98 -12.22 45.39
C GLY A 5 -30.58 -11.67 45.57
N LYS A 6 -29.53 -12.45 45.24
CA LYS A 6 -28.14 -11.96 45.19
C LYS A 6 -27.36 -12.67 44.09
N LEU A 7 -27.67 -12.36 42.83
CA LEU A 7 -26.74 -12.58 41.72
C LEU A 7 -26.91 -11.45 40.69
N VAL A 8 -26.82 -10.22 41.18
CA VAL A 8 -26.73 -9.02 40.34
C VAL A 8 -25.25 -8.82 40.01
N VAL A 9 -24.91 -9.14 38.76
CA VAL A 9 -23.90 -8.47 37.93
C VAL A 9 -22.49 -8.36 38.54
N ALA A 10 -21.71 -9.43 38.42
CA ALA A 10 -20.25 -9.41 38.57
C ALA A 10 -19.53 -9.92 37.31
N VAL A 11 -20.07 -9.63 36.11
CA VAL A 11 -19.45 -10.03 34.81
C VAL A 11 -19.27 -8.85 33.85
N VAL A 12 -19.65 -7.62 34.20
CA VAL A 12 -19.54 -6.48 33.27
C VAL A 12 -18.23 -5.69 33.40
N LEU A 13 -17.35 -6.01 34.36
CA LEU A 13 -16.08 -5.28 34.56
C LEU A 13 -14.81 -5.99 34.06
N ALA A 14 -14.92 -6.84 33.04
CA ALA A 14 -13.77 -7.43 32.33
C ALA A 14 -13.78 -7.17 30.81
N GLY A 15 -14.68 -6.31 30.32
CA GLY A 15 -14.91 -6.13 28.87
C GLY A 15 -14.37 -4.83 28.26
N LEU A 16 -13.55 -4.06 28.98
CA LEU A 16 -13.04 -2.76 28.50
C LEU A 16 -11.53 -2.68 28.35
N THR A 17 -10.83 -3.81 28.25
CA THR A 17 -9.62 -3.82 27.42
C THR A 17 -10.09 -3.97 25.99
N ALA A 18 -10.22 -2.84 25.29
CA ALA A 18 -10.40 -2.80 23.84
C ALA A 18 -9.51 -3.88 23.22
N GLY A 19 -10.15 -4.81 22.51
CA GLY A 19 -9.50 -6.00 22.01
C GLY A 19 -8.24 -5.64 21.23
N VAL A 20 -7.10 -6.14 21.69
CA VAL A 20 -6.05 -6.52 20.75
C VAL A 20 -6.73 -7.55 19.85
N SER A 21 -7.15 -7.14 18.65
CA SER A 21 -7.47 -8.09 17.58
C SER A 21 -6.29 -9.04 17.51
N ALA A 22 -6.51 -10.33 17.80
CA ALA A 22 -5.48 -11.34 17.61
C ALA A 22 -5.30 -11.53 16.10
N ARG A 23 -4.60 -10.60 15.45
CA ARG A 23 -4.22 -10.68 14.04
C ARG A 23 -3.39 -11.94 13.85
N ASP A 24 -3.55 -12.60 12.70
CA ASP A 24 -2.76 -13.79 12.42
C ASP A 24 -1.27 -13.46 12.18
N PHE A 25 -0.91 -12.18 12.13
CA PHE A 25 0.45 -11.65 11.96
C PHE A 25 0.80 -10.62 13.06
N SER A 26 2.10 -10.52 13.39
CA SER A 26 2.67 -9.56 14.35
C SER A 26 3.88 -8.79 13.81
N SER A 27 4.24 -9.00 12.55
CA SER A 27 5.26 -8.21 11.84
C SER A 27 4.77 -7.75 10.46
N LEU A 28 5.31 -6.62 9.97
CA LEU A 28 5.04 -6.08 8.64
C LEU A 28 6.34 -5.93 7.87
N TYR A 29 6.28 -6.22 6.57
CA TYR A 29 7.38 -5.97 5.64
C TYR A 29 6.84 -5.34 4.37
N PHE A 30 7.33 -4.15 4.03
CA PHE A 30 6.87 -3.39 2.86
C PHE A 30 7.96 -3.39 1.79
N PHE A 31 7.57 -3.62 0.56
CA PHE A 31 8.42 -3.55 -0.62
C PHE A 31 7.74 -2.65 -1.63
N GLY A 32 8.49 -1.79 -2.29
CA GLY A 32 7.90 -0.91 -3.28
C GLY A 32 8.67 0.35 -3.60
N ASP A 33 7.91 1.36 -4.00
CA ASP A 33 8.47 2.62 -4.48
C ASP A 33 8.19 3.80 -3.53
N SER A 34 8.01 5.00 -4.09
CA SER A 34 7.79 6.24 -3.35
C SER A 34 6.44 6.30 -2.66
N LEU A 35 5.45 5.52 -3.09
CA LEU A 35 4.17 5.45 -2.35
C LEU A 35 4.36 4.79 -0.98
N SER A 36 5.31 3.87 -0.86
CA SER A 36 5.58 3.11 0.36
C SER A 36 6.84 3.54 1.10
N ASP A 37 7.79 4.24 0.46
CA ASP A 37 9.07 4.66 1.07
C ASP A 37 8.87 5.58 2.28
N ALA A 38 9.20 5.06 3.47
CA ALA A 38 9.13 5.76 4.74
C ALA A 38 10.44 6.47 5.15
N GLY A 39 11.45 6.53 4.28
CA GLY A 39 12.68 7.29 4.50
C GLY A 39 13.97 6.58 4.08
N ASN A 40 13.92 5.45 3.37
CA ASN A 40 15.13 4.77 2.90
C ASN A 40 15.92 5.66 1.94
N ILE A 41 15.27 6.29 0.95
CA ILE A 41 15.94 7.25 0.06
C ILE A 41 16.47 8.45 0.85
N ALA A 42 15.72 8.96 1.82
CA ALA A 42 16.17 10.08 2.66
C ALA A 42 17.43 9.72 3.45
N LEU A 43 17.53 8.51 4.01
CA LEU A 43 18.72 8.03 4.69
C LEU A 43 19.89 7.77 3.75
N ALA A 44 19.62 7.32 2.53
CA ALA A 44 20.65 6.95 1.57
C ALA A 44 21.30 8.16 0.89
N ILE A 45 20.49 9.17 0.50
CA ILE A 45 20.98 10.30 -0.30
C ILE A 45 20.59 11.68 0.25
N GLY A 46 19.84 11.76 1.35
CA GLY A 46 19.34 13.00 1.94
C GLY A 46 18.01 13.48 1.34
N THR A 47 17.42 14.49 1.98
CA THR A 47 16.21 15.18 1.52
C THR A 47 16.55 16.45 0.75
N ASP A 48 15.59 17.00 0.00
CA ASP A 48 15.67 18.37 -0.51
C ASP A 48 14.55 19.22 0.12
N PRO A 49 14.84 19.93 1.24
CA PRO A 49 13.85 20.80 1.87
C PRO A 49 13.64 22.12 1.12
N SER A 50 14.50 22.43 0.13
CA SER A 50 14.40 23.65 -0.69
C SER A 50 13.62 23.46 -1.98
N GLN A 51 13.24 22.21 -2.30
CA GLN A 51 12.51 21.90 -3.51
C GLN A 51 11.14 22.58 -3.51
N VAL A 52 10.76 23.12 -4.66
CA VAL A 52 9.47 23.79 -4.88
C VAL A 52 8.73 23.02 -5.94
N ILE A 53 7.48 22.64 -5.64
CA ILE A 53 6.58 22.01 -6.61
C ILE A 53 6.13 23.10 -7.58
N THR A 54 6.58 23.01 -8.83
CA THR A 54 6.41 24.10 -9.82
C THR A 54 5.11 24.02 -10.61
N GLY A 55 4.41 22.89 -10.58
CA GLY A 55 3.21 22.64 -11.37
C GLY A 55 2.76 21.18 -11.29
N ASN A 56 1.74 20.84 -12.07
CA ASN A 56 1.18 19.48 -12.15
C ASN A 56 2.18 18.48 -12.78
N ASP A 57 3.14 18.94 -13.55
CA ASP A 57 4.20 18.13 -14.16
C ASP A 57 5.38 17.85 -13.21
N TYR A 58 5.40 18.48 -12.04
CA TYR A 58 6.51 18.35 -11.10
C TYR A 58 6.54 16.99 -10.43
N ILE A 59 7.65 16.26 -10.58
CA ILE A 59 7.89 14.99 -9.89
C ILE A 59 9.22 15.12 -9.13
N PRO A 60 9.23 14.97 -7.81
CA PRO A 60 10.42 15.15 -7.00
C PRO A 60 11.48 14.09 -7.31
N SER A 61 12.73 14.52 -7.42
CA SER A 61 13.89 13.61 -7.52
C SER A 61 14.46 13.22 -6.16
N ARG A 62 14.01 13.88 -5.09
CA ARG A 62 14.44 13.66 -3.69
C ARG A 62 13.24 13.78 -2.75
N PRO A 63 13.25 13.07 -1.62
CA PRO A 63 12.17 13.18 -0.64
C PRO A 63 12.06 14.62 -0.10
N TYR A 64 10.85 14.99 0.29
CA TYR A 64 10.57 16.28 0.93
C TYR A 64 11.23 16.37 2.32
N ALA A 65 11.10 17.53 2.97
CA ALA A 65 11.65 17.75 4.31
C ALA A 65 11.20 16.70 5.36
N SER A 66 10.05 16.05 5.12
CA SER A 66 9.52 14.94 5.92
C SER A 66 10.33 13.63 5.80
N GLY A 67 11.25 13.54 4.83
CA GLY A 67 11.93 12.30 4.46
C GLY A 67 11.12 11.39 3.54
N GLN A 68 9.93 11.81 3.14
CA GLN A 68 8.97 11.02 2.36
C GLN A 68 8.54 11.78 1.09
N PHE A 69 7.93 11.09 0.13
CA PHE A 69 7.44 11.67 -1.13
C PHE A 69 6.02 12.24 -1.03
N THR A 70 5.66 12.76 0.14
CA THR A 70 4.36 13.38 0.40
C THR A 70 4.50 14.49 1.45
N ASN A 71 3.42 15.23 1.72
CA ASN A 71 3.35 16.31 2.72
C ASN A 71 3.13 15.84 4.16
N GLY A 72 3.29 14.54 4.43
CA GLY A 72 3.11 13.93 5.75
C GLY A 72 3.62 12.49 5.75
N ASP A 73 2.86 11.58 6.38
CA ASP A 73 3.17 10.15 6.39
C ASP A 73 2.61 9.43 5.16
N VAL A 74 3.40 8.53 4.59
CA VAL A 74 2.96 7.57 3.57
C VAL A 74 1.96 6.57 4.15
N TRP A 75 1.29 5.84 3.27
CA TRP A 75 0.24 4.89 3.66
C TRP A 75 0.81 3.81 4.57
N ALA A 76 2.04 3.33 4.33
CA ALA A 76 2.68 2.28 5.11
C ALA A 76 2.80 2.65 6.60
N LYS A 77 3.20 3.90 6.90
CA LYS A 77 3.28 4.43 8.27
C LYS A 77 1.90 4.57 8.90
N THR A 78 0.96 5.15 8.16
CA THR A 78 -0.43 5.34 8.63
C THR A 78 -1.09 3.99 8.93
N PHE A 79 -0.93 3.03 8.02
CA PHE A 79 -1.40 1.66 8.14
C PHE A 79 -0.79 0.97 9.35
N ALA A 80 0.55 0.88 9.43
CA ALA A 80 1.24 0.22 10.52
C ALA A 80 0.86 0.80 11.89
N ASN A 81 0.75 2.13 11.99
CA ASN A 81 0.33 2.80 13.22
C ASN A 81 -1.12 2.45 13.60
N ALA A 82 -2.05 2.51 12.65
CA ALA A 82 -3.46 2.18 12.89
C ALA A 82 -3.65 0.74 13.39
N ILE A 83 -2.69 -0.14 13.11
CA ILE A 83 -2.76 -1.55 13.47
C ILE A 83 -1.82 -1.97 14.61
N GLY A 84 -1.16 -1.00 15.26
CA GLY A 84 -0.29 -1.25 16.41
C GLY A 84 1.08 -1.85 16.07
N LEU A 85 1.52 -1.75 14.81
CA LEU A 85 2.79 -2.27 14.30
C LEU A 85 3.69 -1.14 13.75
N ALA A 86 3.54 0.09 14.25
CA ALA A 86 4.27 1.28 13.79
C ALA A 86 5.80 1.07 13.61
N PRO A 87 6.54 0.38 14.50
CA PRO A 87 7.98 0.18 14.33
C PRO A 87 8.37 -0.52 13.02
N PHE A 88 7.48 -1.31 12.41
CA PHE A 88 7.77 -2.00 11.15
C PHE A 88 7.66 -1.08 9.92
N ALA A 89 6.98 0.06 10.01
CA ALA A 89 6.94 1.00 8.91
C ALA A 89 8.19 1.90 8.83
N GLU A 90 9.05 1.88 9.85
CA GLU A 90 10.34 2.58 9.79
C GLU A 90 11.21 2.00 8.65
N PRO A 91 12.08 2.82 8.04
CA PRO A 91 12.92 2.38 6.93
C PRO A 91 13.87 1.25 7.38
N ALA A 92 14.13 0.30 6.49
CA ALA A 92 15.05 -0.81 6.72
C ALA A 92 16.46 -0.32 7.09
N PHE A 93 16.89 0.82 6.54
CA PHE A 93 18.16 1.46 6.90
C PHE A 93 18.19 2.02 8.33
N ALA A 94 17.04 2.12 9.00
CA ALA A 94 16.90 2.41 10.43
C ALA A 94 16.37 1.20 11.23
N SER A 95 16.59 -0.02 10.75
CA SER A 95 16.17 -1.28 11.39
C SER A 95 14.65 -1.50 11.46
N GLY A 96 13.86 -0.80 10.64
CA GLY A 96 12.44 -1.10 10.47
C GLY A 96 12.18 -2.18 9.40
N GLY A 97 10.90 -2.44 9.12
CA GLY A 97 10.45 -3.45 8.17
C GLY A 97 10.14 -2.91 6.77
N ASN A 98 10.36 -1.62 6.52
CA ASN A 98 10.05 -1.02 5.23
C ASN A 98 11.27 -1.03 4.31
N PHE A 99 11.24 -1.89 3.29
CA PHE A 99 12.25 -2.05 2.25
C PHE A 99 11.93 -1.27 0.97
N ALA A 100 10.88 -0.45 0.95
CA ALA A 100 10.52 0.36 -0.22
C ALA A 100 11.50 1.52 -0.42
N PHE A 101 11.76 1.86 -1.69
CA PHE A 101 12.65 2.96 -2.09
C PHE A 101 12.00 3.81 -3.17
N GLY A 102 11.89 5.12 -2.92
CA GLY A 102 11.36 6.07 -3.88
C GLY A 102 11.96 5.97 -5.27
N GLY A 103 11.10 5.80 -6.27
CA GLY A 103 11.47 5.65 -7.67
C GLY A 103 11.86 4.23 -8.10
N ALA A 104 11.71 3.22 -7.24
CA ALA A 104 11.99 1.83 -7.62
C ALA A 104 11.13 1.38 -8.82
N ARG A 105 11.73 0.59 -9.70
CA ARG A 105 11.05 -0.18 -10.75
C ARG A 105 10.95 -1.63 -10.32
N THR A 106 10.11 -2.43 -10.96
CA THR A 106 9.96 -3.84 -10.58
C THR A 106 11.20 -4.71 -10.81
N GLY A 107 11.75 -4.69 -12.02
CA GLY A 107 12.82 -5.61 -12.43
C GLY A 107 14.10 -4.97 -12.97
N MET A 108 14.14 -3.63 -13.12
CA MET A 108 15.31 -2.94 -13.66
C MET A 108 16.19 -2.37 -12.54
N ASP A 109 17.35 -2.97 -12.34
CA ASP A 109 18.41 -2.40 -11.52
C ASP A 109 19.37 -1.57 -12.38
N GLY A 110 19.59 -0.31 -11.97
CA GLY A 110 20.71 0.49 -12.42
C GLY A 110 21.95 0.27 -11.54
N PRO A 111 23.11 0.87 -11.89
CA PRO A 111 24.29 0.85 -11.03
C PRO A 111 24.13 1.72 -9.75
N SER A 112 23.02 2.43 -9.61
CA SER A 112 22.72 3.38 -8.54
C SER A 112 21.33 3.13 -7.96
N LEU A 113 21.07 3.71 -6.79
CA LEU A 113 19.74 3.78 -6.17
C LEU A 113 18.67 4.32 -7.16
N PRO A 114 17.40 3.94 -6.95
CA PRO A 114 16.89 2.97 -5.98
C PRO A 114 17.10 1.51 -6.43
N PRO A 115 17.18 0.53 -5.49
CA PRO A 115 17.08 -0.87 -5.84
C PRO A 115 15.69 -1.21 -6.41
N SER A 116 15.63 -2.09 -7.40
CA SER A 116 14.39 -2.64 -7.91
C SER A 116 13.61 -3.42 -6.85
N LEU A 117 12.32 -3.67 -7.10
CA LEU A 117 11.47 -4.48 -6.23
C LEU A 117 12.11 -5.86 -5.94
N THR A 118 12.64 -6.53 -6.97
CA THR A 118 13.34 -7.82 -6.80
C THR A 118 14.59 -7.67 -5.92
N ALA A 119 15.38 -6.61 -6.09
CA ALA A 119 16.56 -6.35 -5.26
C ALA A 119 16.21 -6.07 -3.79
N GLN A 120 15.10 -5.37 -3.53
CA GLN A 120 14.58 -5.16 -2.17
C GLN A 120 14.25 -6.50 -1.48
N GLY A 121 13.70 -7.46 -2.22
CA GLY A 121 13.53 -8.84 -1.74
C GLY A 121 14.84 -9.50 -1.32
N GLY A 122 15.87 -9.38 -2.15
CA GLY A 122 17.21 -9.87 -1.81
C GLY A 122 17.79 -9.21 -0.56
N MET A 123 17.60 -7.90 -0.40
CA MET A 123 18.02 -7.16 0.79
C MET A 123 17.30 -7.67 2.04
N PHE A 124 15.98 -7.86 1.96
CA PHE A 124 15.18 -8.43 3.04
C PHE A 124 15.67 -9.83 3.40
N LEU A 125 15.76 -10.74 2.43
CA LEU A 125 16.20 -12.12 2.71
C LEU A 125 17.61 -12.14 3.30
N SER A 126 18.52 -11.26 2.86
CA SER A 126 19.84 -11.13 3.46
C SER A 126 19.77 -10.68 4.93
N ALA A 127 18.93 -9.71 5.26
CA ALA A 127 18.74 -9.21 6.63
C ALA A 127 18.16 -10.27 7.57
N PHE A 128 17.36 -11.21 7.06
CA PHE A 128 16.70 -12.26 7.83
C PHE A 128 17.32 -13.66 7.65
N GLY A 129 18.56 -13.76 7.15
CA GLY A 129 19.27 -15.03 7.04
C GLY A 129 18.64 -16.03 6.06
N GLY A 130 17.92 -15.53 5.05
CA GLY A 130 17.23 -16.30 4.02
C GLY A 130 15.88 -16.85 4.45
N ILE A 131 15.37 -16.51 5.64
CA ILE A 131 14.11 -17.03 6.17
C ILE A 131 13.15 -15.86 6.43
N ALA A 132 11.98 -15.91 5.79
CA ALA A 132 10.92 -14.95 6.02
C ALA A 132 10.21 -15.27 7.36
N PRO A 133 10.08 -14.29 8.28
CA PRO A 133 9.32 -14.48 9.51
C PRO A 133 7.90 -15.00 9.29
N GLN A 134 7.55 -16.11 9.95
CA GLN A 134 6.26 -16.80 9.74
C GLN A 134 5.07 -15.95 10.17
N ASP A 135 5.24 -15.07 11.16
CA ASP A 135 4.23 -14.15 11.68
C ASP A 135 4.16 -12.82 10.88
N GLY A 136 4.79 -12.76 9.71
CA GLY A 136 4.80 -11.57 8.85
C GLY A 136 3.58 -11.43 7.95
N LEU A 137 3.22 -10.17 7.68
CA LEU A 137 2.46 -9.74 6.51
C LEU A 137 3.41 -8.99 5.58
N TYR A 138 3.52 -9.46 4.34
CA TYR A 138 4.40 -8.93 3.32
C TYR A 138 3.58 -8.16 2.30
N ILE A 139 3.89 -6.90 2.04
CA ILE A 139 3.10 -6.04 1.16
C ILE A 139 4.01 -5.50 0.06
N LEU A 140 3.66 -5.80 -1.19
CA LEU A 140 4.39 -5.41 -2.39
C LEU A 140 3.55 -4.38 -3.14
N GLU A 141 4.12 -3.21 -3.40
CA GLU A 141 3.49 -2.10 -4.12
C GLU A 141 4.48 -1.57 -5.14
N SER A 142 4.21 -1.67 -6.45
CA SER A 142 5.14 -1.19 -7.48
C SER A 142 4.45 -1.13 -8.84
N GLY A 143 5.12 -0.51 -9.82
CA GLY A 143 4.74 -0.55 -11.24
C GLY A 143 4.41 0.81 -11.83
N GLY A 144 4.13 1.82 -10.99
CA GLY A 144 3.90 3.18 -11.45
C GLY A 144 5.10 3.78 -12.18
N ASN A 145 6.32 3.52 -11.69
CA ASN A 145 7.55 3.94 -12.36
C ASN A 145 7.78 3.20 -13.69
N ASP A 146 7.45 1.91 -13.77
CA ASP A 146 7.54 1.12 -15.00
C ASP A 146 6.60 1.67 -16.09
N VAL A 147 5.36 2.05 -15.74
CA VAL A 147 4.43 2.72 -16.67
C VAL A 147 5.02 4.04 -17.17
N ARG A 148 5.58 4.88 -16.28
CA ARG A 148 6.17 6.17 -16.67
C ARG A 148 7.38 6.00 -17.58
N ASP A 149 8.22 5.00 -17.35
CA ASP A 149 9.36 4.68 -18.23
C ASP A 149 8.87 4.23 -19.61
N ALA A 150 7.79 3.44 -19.68
CA ALA A 150 7.16 3.03 -20.94
C ALA A 150 6.58 4.22 -21.72
N LEU A 151 5.89 5.14 -21.05
CA LEU A 151 5.41 6.39 -21.66
C LEU A 151 6.57 7.20 -22.25
N ALA A 152 7.64 7.40 -21.47
CA ALA A 152 8.81 8.14 -21.91
C ALA A 152 9.51 7.47 -23.11
N ALA A 153 9.62 6.14 -23.11
CA ALA A 153 10.23 5.40 -24.22
C ALA A 153 9.41 5.53 -25.52
N ILE A 154 8.08 5.46 -25.44
CA ILE A 154 7.18 5.63 -26.59
C ILE A 154 7.24 7.07 -27.10
N ALA A 155 7.20 8.06 -26.19
CA ALA A 155 7.35 9.47 -26.54
C ALA A 155 8.70 9.78 -27.21
N ALA A 156 9.76 9.04 -26.86
CA ALA A 156 11.08 9.12 -27.49
C ALA A 156 11.17 8.39 -28.85
N GLY A 157 10.08 7.84 -29.36
CA GLY A 157 10.01 7.16 -30.66
C GLY A 157 10.20 5.65 -30.61
N GLY A 158 10.13 5.03 -29.43
CA GLY A 158 10.08 3.58 -29.28
C GLY A 158 8.82 2.98 -29.92
N ASP A 159 8.94 1.76 -30.44
CA ASP A 159 7.79 1.02 -30.96
C ASP A 159 6.82 0.68 -29.84
N SER A 160 5.58 1.17 -29.94
CA SER A 160 4.61 1.08 -28.84
C SER A 160 4.24 -0.35 -28.48
N GLU A 161 4.09 -1.23 -29.47
CA GLU A 161 3.72 -2.63 -29.23
C GLU A 161 4.83 -3.35 -28.46
N THR A 162 6.07 -3.20 -28.93
CA THR A 162 7.25 -3.79 -28.28
C THR A 162 7.44 -3.27 -26.84
N VAL A 163 7.30 -1.95 -26.63
CA VAL A 163 7.47 -1.35 -25.30
C VAL A 163 6.39 -1.82 -24.33
N ILE A 164 5.13 -1.85 -24.76
CA ILE A 164 4.01 -2.34 -23.95
C ILE A 164 4.24 -3.82 -23.57
N GLU A 165 4.50 -4.69 -24.54
CA GLU A 165 4.70 -6.12 -24.30
C GLU A 165 5.86 -6.39 -23.34
N THR A 166 6.98 -5.68 -23.53
CA THR A 166 8.16 -5.80 -22.69
C THR A 166 7.87 -5.36 -21.26
N THR A 167 7.20 -4.21 -21.09
CA THR A 167 6.88 -3.65 -19.77
C THR A 167 5.93 -4.56 -19.00
N VAL A 168 4.87 -5.05 -19.65
CA VAL A 168 3.89 -5.95 -19.05
C VAL A 168 4.53 -7.25 -18.60
N THR A 169 5.35 -7.86 -19.45
CA THR A 169 6.05 -9.12 -19.14
C THR A 169 7.04 -8.94 -17.99
N GLN A 170 7.90 -7.91 -18.05
CA GLN A 170 8.90 -7.66 -17.03
C GLN A 170 8.27 -7.37 -15.66
N TYR A 171 7.20 -6.59 -15.62
CA TYR A 171 6.45 -6.29 -14.40
C TYR A 171 5.89 -7.55 -13.74
N ALA A 172 5.20 -8.39 -14.54
CA ALA A 172 4.58 -9.61 -14.03
C ALA A 172 5.63 -10.62 -13.55
N ASP A 173 6.72 -10.80 -14.31
CA ASP A 173 7.79 -11.73 -13.97
C ASP A 173 8.57 -11.30 -12.73
N ALA A 174 8.92 -10.01 -12.60
CA ALA A 174 9.63 -9.49 -11.44
C ALA A 174 8.79 -9.57 -10.16
N THR A 175 7.51 -9.19 -10.25
CA THR A 175 6.59 -9.27 -9.12
C THR A 175 6.37 -10.72 -8.68
N SER A 176 6.14 -11.64 -9.63
CA SER A 176 6.02 -13.07 -9.34
C SER A 176 7.31 -13.64 -8.73
N THR A 177 8.47 -13.24 -9.24
CA THR A 177 9.76 -13.68 -8.72
C THR A 177 9.92 -13.31 -7.24
N LEU A 178 9.55 -12.10 -6.84
CA LEU A 178 9.61 -11.71 -5.43
C LEU A 178 8.62 -12.50 -4.57
N VAL A 179 7.39 -12.71 -5.06
CA VAL A 179 6.38 -13.54 -4.37
C VAL A 179 6.92 -14.95 -4.13
N ASP A 180 7.46 -15.59 -5.17
CA ASP A 180 8.02 -16.94 -5.11
C ASP A 180 9.19 -17.01 -4.12
N GLN A 181 10.08 -16.01 -4.14
CA GLN A 181 11.21 -15.91 -3.22
C GLN A 181 10.75 -15.81 -1.76
N LEU A 182 9.75 -14.97 -1.49
CA LEU A 182 9.20 -14.81 -0.15
C LEU A 182 8.51 -16.10 0.34
N GLN A 183 7.69 -16.74 -0.50
CA GLN A 183 7.04 -18.01 -0.15
C GLN A 183 8.06 -19.13 0.07
N ALA A 184 9.07 -19.25 -0.79
CA ALA A 184 10.16 -20.21 -0.63
C ALA A 184 10.93 -19.98 0.67
N ALA A 185 11.05 -18.73 1.11
CA ALA A 185 11.64 -18.36 2.39
C ALA A 185 10.68 -18.55 3.60
N GLY A 186 9.41 -18.89 3.36
CA GLY A 186 8.43 -19.23 4.40
C GLY A 186 7.32 -18.20 4.62
N ALA A 187 7.22 -17.15 3.81
CA ALA A 187 6.12 -16.19 3.87
C ALA A 187 4.79 -16.88 3.50
N GLN A 188 3.74 -16.63 4.29
CA GLN A 188 2.42 -17.25 4.09
C GLN A 188 1.31 -16.24 3.81
N ARG A 189 1.61 -14.94 3.96
CA ARG A 189 0.65 -13.84 3.87
C ARG A 189 1.27 -12.71 3.08
N ILE A 190 0.96 -12.70 1.79
CA ILE A 190 1.49 -11.71 0.87
C ILE A 190 0.30 -10.92 0.31
N VAL A 191 0.44 -9.61 0.29
CA VAL A 191 -0.47 -8.72 -0.42
C VAL A 191 0.32 -8.08 -1.54
N VAL A 192 -0.20 -8.15 -2.75
CA VAL A 192 0.37 -7.49 -3.92
C VAL A 192 -0.62 -6.44 -4.38
N TRP A 193 -0.19 -5.18 -4.47
CA TRP A 193 -1.01 -4.14 -5.07
C TRP A 193 -0.97 -4.31 -6.58
N ASN A 194 -2.12 -4.18 -7.23
CA ASN A 194 -2.11 -3.94 -8.65
C ASN A 194 -1.64 -2.49 -8.91
N VAL A 195 -1.15 -2.21 -10.12
CA VAL A 195 -0.66 -0.88 -10.51
C VAL A 195 -1.83 0.11 -10.42
N PRO A 196 -1.69 1.25 -9.72
CA PRO A 196 -2.73 2.27 -9.67
C PRO A 196 -3.07 2.78 -11.07
N ASN A 197 -4.26 3.37 -11.22
CA ASN A 197 -4.58 4.12 -12.43
C ASN A 197 -3.72 5.40 -12.47
N ILE A 198 -2.52 5.29 -13.04
CA ILE A 198 -1.58 6.41 -13.11
C ILE A 198 -1.96 7.44 -14.19
N GLY A 199 -2.85 7.06 -15.13
CA GLY A 199 -3.35 7.93 -16.19
C GLY A 199 -4.11 9.17 -15.69
N VAL A 200 -4.61 9.12 -14.44
CA VAL A 200 -5.29 10.23 -13.77
C VAL A 200 -4.38 11.08 -12.89
N SER A 201 -3.07 10.80 -12.84
CA SER A 201 -2.12 11.63 -12.11
C SER A 201 -1.91 12.99 -12.79
N PRO A 202 -1.69 14.09 -12.03
CA PRO A 202 -1.54 15.42 -12.60
C PRO A 202 -0.45 15.50 -13.68
N ALA A 203 0.68 14.81 -13.50
CA ALA A 203 1.79 14.83 -14.45
C ALA A 203 1.42 14.16 -15.77
N VAL A 204 0.78 12.99 -15.72
CA VAL A 204 0.36 12.26 -16.92
C VAL A 204 -0.78 13.01 -17.64
N ILE A 205 -1.73 13.60 -16.89
CA ILE A 205 -2.75 14.49 -17.47
C ILE A 205 -2.09 15.68 -18.19
N GLY A 206 -1.02 16.24 -17.62
CA GLY A 206 -0.23 17.33 -18.20
C GLY A 206 0.42 16.99 -19.54
N GLU A 207 0.75 15.72 -19.78
CA GLU A 207 1.26 15.21 -21.07
C GLU A 207 0.16 15.08 -22.14
N GLY A 208 -1.11 15.11 -21.74
CA GLY A 208 -2.28 15.16 -22.60
C GLY A 208 -3.06 13.84 -22.69
N LEU A 209 -4.25 13.89 -23.30
CA LEU A 209 -5.22 12.78 -23.30
C LEU A 209 -4.64 11.45 -23.82
N GLN A 210 -3.76 11.49 -24.83
CA GLN A 210 -3.15 10.27 -25.37
C GLN A 210 -2.23 9.59 -24.35
N ALA A 211 -1.48 10.37 -23.55
CA ALA A 211 -0.64 9.84 -22.49
C ALA A 211 -1.49 9.23 -21.38
N SER A 212 -2.55 9.92 -20.92
CA SER A 212 -3.50 9.38 -19.93
C SER A 212 -4.11 8.04 -20.36
N LEU A 213 -4.62 7.95 -21.59
CA LEU A 213 -5.23 6.72 -22.11
C LEU A 213 -4.21 5.58 -22.25
N LEU A 214 -2.99 5.89 -22.71
CA LEU A 214 -1.92 4.90 -22.83
C LEU A 214 -1.46 4.40 -21.45
N ALA A 215 -1.35 5.30 -20.47
CA ALA A 215 -0.95 4.95 -19.12
C ALA A 215 -1.99 4.08 -18.42
N GLU A 216 -3.28 4.42 -18.56
CA GLU A 216 -4.39 3.59 -18.10
C GLU A 216 -4.36 2.21 -18.77
N HIS A 217 -4.16 2.16 -20.09
CA HIS A 217 -4.06 0.90 -20.83
C HIS A 217 -2.89 0.02 -20.37
N LEU A 218 -1.70 0.61 -20.19
CA LEU A 218 -0.51 -0.07 -19.66
C LEU A 218 -0.79 -0.67 -18.28
N ALA A 219 -1.35 0.12 -17.35
CA ALA A 219 -1.70 -0.35 -16.02
C ALA A 219 -2.71 -1.51 -16.07
N ILE A 220 -3.74 -1.43 -16.92
CA ILE A 220 -4.71 -2.53 -17.11
C ILE A 220 -4.02 -3.81 -17.60
N MET A 221 -3.14 -3.70 -18.59
CA MET A 221 -2.43 -4.86 -19.15
C MET A 221 -1.49 -5.49 -18.12
N MET A 222 -0.74 -4.66 -17.39
CA MET A 222 0.12 -5.09 -16.28
C MET A 222 -0.70 -5.79 -15.18
N ASN A 223 -1.86 -5.24 -14.82
CA ASN A 223 -2.76 -5.79 -13.80
C ASN A 223 -3.40 -7.10 -14.22
N SER A 224 -3.72 -7.24 -15.51
CA SER A 224 -4.21 -8.51 -16.08
C SER A 224 -3.13 -9.60 -16.00
N ALA A 225 -1.90 -9.28 -16.39
CA ALA A 225 -0.77 -10.22 -16.32
C ALA A 225 -0.45 -10.60 -14.87
N LEU A 226 -0.46 -9.64 -13.94
CA LEU A 226 -0.31 -9.94 -12.51
C LEU A 226 -1.42 -10.87 -12.01
N SER A 227 -2.67 -10.59 -12.34
CA SER A 227 -3.80 -11.42 -11.90
C SER A 227 -3.70 -12.85 -12.41
N GLU A 228 -3.23 -13.03 -13.65
CA GLU A 228 -2.96 -14.36 -14.21
C GLU A 228 -1.87 -15.09 -13.43
N ARG A 229 -0.72 -14.44 -13.18
CA ARG A 229 0.39 -15.01 -12.40
C ARG A 229 -0.04 -15.40 -10.98
N MET A 230 -0.75 -14.51 -10.29
CA MET A 230 -1.13 -14.72 -8.89
C MET A 230 -2.30 -15.71 -8.72
N SER A 231 -3.03 -16.05 -9.80
CA SER A 231 -4.20 -16.94 -9.71
C SER A 231 -3.89 -18.36 -9.23
N ALA A 232 -2.65 -18.82 -9.42
CA ALA A 232 -2.17 -20.12 -8.94
C ALA A 232 -1.53 -20.04 -7.54
N GLU A 233 -1.28 -18.83 -7.03
CA GLU A 233 -0.54 -18.61 -5.80
C GLU A 233 -1.42 -18.72 -4.56
N HIS A 234 -0.94 -19.47 -3.56
CA HIS A 234 -1.64 -19.63 -2.29
C HIS A 234 -1.08 -18.64 -1.26
N GLY A 235 -1.95 -18.05 -0.45
CA GLY A 235 -1.55 -17.06 0.56
C GLY A 235 -1.19 -15.69 -0.01
N VAL A 236 -1.52 -15.44 -1.28
CA VAL A 236 -1.38 -14.14 -1.95
C VAL A 236 -2.76 -13.51 -2.13
N THR A 237 -2.89 -12.23 -1.82
CA THR A 237 -4.09 -11.42 -2.06
C THR A 237 -3.74 -10.21 -2.91
N ILE A 238 -4.52 -9.93 -3.94
CA ILE A 238 -4.38 -8.69 -4.71
C ILE A 238 -5.17 -7.57 -4.04
N PHE A 239 -4.53 -6.44 -3.79
CA PHE A 239 -5.18 -5.19 -3.40
C PHE A 239 -5.46 -4.36 -4.66
N ASP A 240 -6.71 -3.98 -4.89
CA ASP A 240 -7.15 -3.26 -6.09
C ASP A 240 -6.98 -1.74 -5.94
N ASP A 241 -5.73 -1.29 -6.07
CA ASP A 241 -5.37 0.13 -6.06
C ASP A 241 -5.83 0.85 -7.34
N PHE A 242 -5.79 0.16 -8.49
CA PHE A 242 -6.33 0.68 -9.76
C PHE A 242 -7.79 1.12 -9.60
N GLY A 243 -8.64 0.22 -9.09
CA GLY A 243 -10.04 0.49 -8.84
C GLY A 243 -10.25 1.57 -7.80
N LEU A 244 -9.44 1.57 -6.72
CA LEU A 244 -9.51 2.58 -5.66
C LEU A 244 -9.20 3.99 -6.16
N ILE A 245 -8.09 4.18 -6.87
CA ILE A 245 -7.71 5.49 -7.43
C ILE A 245 -8.75 5.95 -8.46
N THR A 246 -9.21 5.05 -9.32
CA THR A 246 -10.26 5.35 -10.30
C THR A 246 -11.55 5.81 -9.62
N ASP A 247 -12.02 5.10 -8.60
CA ASP A 247 -13.23 5.48 -7.85
C ASP A 247 -13.03 6.79 -7.07
N THR A 248 -11.83 7.03 -6.54
CA THR A 248 -11.50 8.26 -5.82
C THR A 248 -11.58 9.49 -6.72
N VAL A 249 -11.04 9.41 -7.94
CA VAL A 249 -11.11 10.51 -8.91
C VAL A 249 -12.52 10.71 -9.44
N MET A 250 -13.28 9.62 -9.67
CA MET A 250 -14.65 9.69 -10.17
C MET A 250 -15.66 10.15 -9.12
N ASN A 251 -15.42 9.84 -7.84
CA ASN A 251 -16.33 10.11 -6.73
C ASN A 251 -15.63 10.83 -5.56
N PRO A 252 -14.98 11.99 -5.76
CA PRO A 252 -14.08 12.59 -4.76
C PRO A 252 -14.80 12.97 -3.46
N ALA A 253 -16.06 13.41 -3.54
CA ALA A 253 -16.86 13.75 -2.38
C ALA A 253 -17.13 12.55 -1.43
N LYS A 254 -17.14 11.31 -1.96
CA LYS A 254 -17.24 10.07 -1.14
C LYS A 254 -16.07 9.96 -0.16
N TYR A 255 -14.92 10.50 -0.55
CA TYR A 255 -13.66 10.45 0.18
C TYR A 255 -13.32 11.78 0.88
N GLY A 256 -14.23 12.75 0.87
CA GLY A 256 -14.00 14.07 1.47
C GLY A 256 -13.03 14.95 0.67
N LEU A 257 -12.76 14.60 -0.58
CA LEU A 257 -11.85 15.35 -1.46
C LEU A 257 -12.63 16.35 -2.32
N ILE A 258 -12.00 17.48 -2.60
CA ILE A 258 -12.52 18.54 -3.47
C ILE A 258 -11.72 18.56 -4.79
N ASN A 259 -10.39 18.45 -4.71
CA ASN A 259 -9.53 18.46 -5.89
C ASN A 259 -8.80 17.12 -6.02
N VAL A 260 -8.90 16.52 -7.19
CA VAL A 260 -8.29 15.22 -7.50
C VAL A 260 -7.48 15.26 -8.79
N THR A 261 -7.14 16.46 -9.27
CA THR A 261 -6.49 16.68 -10.57
C THR A 261 -5.24 17.53 -10.47
N ASP A 262 -5.15 18.43 -9.50
CA ASP A 262 -4.04 19.38 -9.37
C ASP A 262 -3.08 18.97 -8.25
N ALA A 263 -1.80 19.25 -8.48
CA ALA A 263 -0.76 19.16 -7.46
C ALA A 263 -0.95 20.27 -6.42
N CYS A 264 -1.40 19.91 -5.21
CA CYS A 264 -1.64 20.87 -4.12
C CYS A 264 -0.40 21.73 -3.86
N GLY A 265 0.80 21.13 -3.82
CA GLY A 265 2.03 21.84 -3.48
C GLY A 265 2.44 22.94 -4.45
N ALA A 266 1.88 22.97 -5.66
CA ALA A 266 2.05 24.07 -6.62
C ALA A 266 1.07 25.24 -6.39
N VAL A 267 0.07 25.06 -5.53
CA VAL A 267 -1.01 26.02 -5.29
C VAL A 267 -0.81 26.67 -3.92
N PRO A 268 -0.42 27.96 -3.84
CA PRO A 268 -0.03 28.61 -2.57
C PRO A 268 -1.10 28.62 -1.47
N THR A 269 -2.37 28.52 -1.84
CA THR A 269 -3.51 28.53 -0.90
C THR A 269 -4.19 27.18 -0.79
N CYS A 270 -3.55 26.10 -1.25
CA CYS A 270 -4.14 24.78 -1.21
C CYS A 270 -4.33 24.31 0.24
N ASP A 271 -5.42 23.60 0.49
CA ASP A 271 -5.60 22.82 1.71
C ASP A 271 -5.35 21.35 1.36
N PRO A 272 -4.18 20.78 1.72
CA PRO A 272 -3.84 19.41 1.36
C PRO A 272 -4.78 18.37 1.99
N SER A 273 -5.63 18.74 2.94
CA SER A 273 -6.65 17.83 3.47
C SER A 273 -7.82 17.57 2.51
N THR A 274 -7.93 18.39 1.45
CA THR A 274 -9.01 18.31 0.45
C THR A 274 -8.51 17.92 -0.95
N TYR A 275 -7.21 17.64 -1.09
CA TYR A 275 -6.55 17.30 -2.34
C TYR A 275 -6.11 15.84 -2.36
N LEU A 276 -6.29 15.16 -3.50
CA LEU A 276 -5.72 13.81 -3.69
C LEU A 276 -4.20 13.87 -3.84
N PHE A 277 -3.68 14.80 -4.67
CA PHE A 277 -2.28 14.83 -5.07
C PHE A 277 -1.50 15.95 -4.39
N TRP A 278 -0.31 15.61 -3.89
CA TRP A 278 0.64 16.57 -3.33
C TRP A 278 1.47 17.21 -4.44
N ASP A 279 2.05 16.37 -5.30
CA ASP A 279 2.81 16.77 -6.49
C ASP A 279 2.22 16.10 -7.75
N GLY A 280 3.00 16.00 -8.82
CA GLY A 280 2.53 15.48 -10.10
C GLY A 280 2.10 14.00 -10.09
N ILE A 281 2.51 13.20 -9.11
CA ILE A 281 2.16 11.77 -9.04
C ILE A 281 1.84 11.26 -7.64
N HIS A 282 2.37 11.88 -6.58
CA HIS A 282 2.25 11.35 -5.24
C HIS A 282 0.97 11.87 -4.56
N PRO A 283 0.23 11.00 -3.85
CA PRO A 283 -0.89 11.43 -3.03
C PRO A 283 -0.46 12.37 -1.90
N THR A 284 -1.39 13.19 -1.43
CA THR A 284 -1.25 13.88 -0.14
C THR A 284 -1.25 12.87 1.01
N SER A 285 -0.87 13.31 2.21
CA SER A 285 -1.00 12.50 3.42
C SER A 285 -2.45 12.05 3.68
N ILE A 286 -3.46 12.80 3.23
CA ILE A 286 -4.85 12.34 3.27
C ILE A 286 -5.11 11.25 2.24
N GLY A 287 -4.61 11.39 1.00
CA GLY A 287 -4.65 10.31 0.02
C GLY A 287 -4.00 9.02 0.54
N HIS A 288 -2.83 9.13 1.19
CA HIS A 288 -2.18 8.00 1.86
C HIS A 288 -3.00 7.43 3.03
N ALA A 289 -3.68 8.27 3.81
CA ALA A 289 -4.57 7.79 4.86
C ALA A 289 -5.79 7.02 4.31
N LEU A 290 -6.31 7.43 3.15
CA LEU A 290 -7.36 6.70 2.44
C LEU A 290 -6.87 5.32 1.98
N LEU A 291 -5.68 5.25 1.37
CA LEU A 291 -5.04 3.99 0.99
C LEU A 291 -4.88 3.05 2.19
N ALA A 292 -4.34 3.57 3.31
CA ALA A 292 -4.21 2.81 4.55
C ALA A 292 -5.55 2.31 5.08
N GLN A 293 -6.60 3.13 5.03
CA GLN A 293 -7.94 2.75 5.47
C GLN A 293 -8.52 1.60 4.62
N GLN A 294 -8.36 1.66 3.30
CA GLN A 294 -8.82 0.60 2.40
C GLN A 294 -8.01 -0.68 2.59
N MET A 295 -6.69 -0.56 2.80
CA MET A 295 -5.83 -1.70 3.07
C MET A 295 -6.21 -2.43 4.39
N ILE A 296 -6.62 -1.69 5.42
CA ILE A 296 -7.14 -2.29 6.67
C ILE A 296 -8.40 -3.13 6.39
N GLN A 297 -9.27 -2.66 5.50
CA GLN A 297 -10.50 -3.39 5.14
C GLN A 297 -10.23 -4.61 4.25
N ALA A 298 -9.17 -4.57 3.45
CA ALA A 298 -8.78 -5.65 2.55
C ALA A 298 -8.13 -6.84 3.26
N ILE A 299 -7.55 -6.63 4.45
CA ILE A 299 -6.95 -7.72 5.24
C ILE A 299 -8.07 -8.43 6.02
N PRO A 300 -8.26 -9.76 5.84
CA PRO A 300 -9.29 -10.50 6.55
C PRO A 300 -9.15 -10.38 8.07
N GLU A 301 -10.24 -10.06 8.76
CA GLU A 301 -10.26 -10.12 10.22
C GLU A 301 -10.12 -11.58 10.70
N PRO A 302 -9.39 -11.83 11.79
CA PRO A 302 -9.18 -13.18 12.32
C PRO A 302 -10.50 -13.90 12.60
N ALA A 303 -10.55 -15.20 12.29
CA ALA A 303 -11.70 -16.07 12.58
C ALA A 303 -12.13 -16.05 14.06
N THR A 304 -11.25 -15.59 14.95
CA THR A 304 -11.49 -15.35 16.37
C THR A 304 -12.68 -14.42 16.62
N TYR A 305 -12.95 -13.42 15.78
CA TYR A 305 -14.14 -12.57 15.92
C TYR A 305 -15.43 -13.30 15.57
N ALA A 306 -15.42 -14.10 14.49
CA ALA A 306 -16.54 -14.95 14.14
C ALA A 306 -16.82 -15.97 15.25
N LEU A 307 -15.78 -16.55 15.85
CA LEU A 307 -15.88 -17.48 16.98
C LEU A 307 -16.33 -16.79 18.28
N LEU A 308 -15.89 -15.57 18.55
CA LEU A 308 -16.33 -14.76 19.70
C LEU A 308 -17.81 -14.40 19.57
N ILE A 309 -18.24 -13.91 18.41
CA ILE A 309 -19.64 -13.58 18.11
C ILE A 309 -20.49 -14.85 18.22
N ALA A 310 -20.06 -15.97 17.63
CA ALA A 310 -20.74 -17.25 17.75
C ALA A 310 -20.84 -17.71 19.23
N GLY A 311 -19.76 -17.58 20.00
CA GLY A 311 -19.73 -17.89 21.43
C GLY A 311 -20.71 -17.05 22.24
N LEU A 312 -20.74 -15.73 22.01
CA LEU A 312 -21.67 -14.81 22.66
C LEU A 312 -23.13 -15.12 22.32
N LEU A 313 -23.42 -15.48 21.05
CA LEU A 313 -24.76 -15.89 20.62
C LEU A 313 -25.21 -17.20 21.28
N VAL A 314 -24.31 -18.18 21.44
CA VAL A 314 -24.60 -19.44 22.15
C VAL A 314 -24.92 -19.19 23.62
N ILE A 315 -24.16 -18.32 24.29
CA ILE A 315 -24.40 -17.95 25.69
C ILE A 315 -25.75 -17.22 25.84
N ALA A 316 -26.06 -16.26 24.96
CA ALA A 316 -27.33 -15.54 24.96
C ALA A 316 -28.52 -16.49 24.78
N ALA A 317 -28.46 -17.40 23.80
CA ALA A 317 -29.52 -18.38 23.54
C ALA A 317 -29.75 -19.33 24.74
N ARG A 318 -28.68 -19.75 25.41
CA ARG A 318 -28.76 -20.61 26.60
C ARG A 318 -29.37 -19.86 27.80
N SER A 319 -28.99 -18.60 28.01
CA SER A 319 -29.53 -17.77 29.08
C SER A 319 -31.03 -17.48 28.91
N HIS A 320 -31.49 -17.35 27.67
CA HIS A 320 -32.91 -17.15 27.36
C HIS A 320 -33.75 -18.42 27.61
N ARG A 321 -33.20 -19.62 27.33
CA ARG A 321 -33.89 -20.89 27.64
C ARG A 321 -34.03 -21.14 29.14
N LEU A 322 -33.03 -20.78 29.94
CA LEU A 322 -33.05 -20.98 31.39
C LEU A 322 -34.01 -20.02 32.13
N ARG A 323 -34.44 -18.91 31.49
CA ARG A 323 -35.44 -17.98 32.06
C ARG A 323 -36.89 -18.36 31.76
N LYS A 324 -37.12 -19.42 30.97
CA LYS A 324 -38.46 -19.91 30.59
C LYS A 324 -38.92 -21.12 31.42
N PHE A 325 -38.16 -21.49 32.44
CA PHE A 325 -38.51 -22.48 33.47
C PHE A 325 -38.48 -21.81 34.84
#